data_AF-T1G2S7-F1
#
_entry.id   AF-T1G2S7-F1
#
_cell.length_a   1.000
_cell.length_b   1.000
_cell.length_c   1.000
_cell.angle_alpha   90.00
_cell.angle_beta   90.00
_cell.angle_gamma   90.00
#
_symmetry.space_group_name_H-M   'P 1'
#
loop_
_entity.id
_entity.type
_entity.pdbx_description
1 polymer ?
#
loop_
_entity_poly.entity_id
_entity_poly.type
_entity_poly.pdbx_seq_one_letter_code
_entity_poly.pdbx_strand_id
1 'polypeptide(L)'
;GFRLCRSESRIEGGGVGVFVSSGKINSGSIVALYPGLIYNPGEPIFLPSIGNQYIFRCEDGTLIDGKDFGLSKILFRLSCSKRDGFDLKFSIDVTWMDKHPINPLAIGQYINNCTLTSDQNVSYQEHTFSEKFPKDLLSFIPNCYYSGQVLPYRLTILLISTRDIFQGEELLSNYHTLIV
;
A
#
# COMPACT_ATOMS: atom_id res chain seq x y z
N GLY A 1 -9.96 -4.65 -18.31
CA GLY A 1 -9.57 -3.63 -17.31
C GLY A 1 -10.60 -3.59 -16.20
N PHE A 2 -10.23 -3.07 -15.03
CA PHE A 2 -11.10 -2.97 -13.86
C PHE A 2 -11.02 -1.57 -13.25
N ARG A 3 -11.94 -1.25 -12.34
CA ARG A 3 -11.87 -0.07 -11.47
C ARG A 3 -12.14 -0.48 -10.03
N LEU A 4 -11.45 0.17 -9.10
CA LEU A 4 -11.63 -0.02 -7.67
C LEU A 4 -12.28 1.21 -7.05
N CYS A 5 -13.07 1.00 -6.00
CA CYS A 5 -13.59 2.07 -5.17
C CYS A 5 -13.43 1.73 -3.69
N ARG A 6 -13.32 2.77 -2.85
CA ARG A 6 -13.41 2.65 -1.39
C ARG A 6 -14.87 2.79 -0.97
N SER A 7 -15.33 1.91 -0.11
CA SER A 7 -16.69 1.92 0.46
C SER A 7 -16.66 1.34 1.88
N GLU A 8 -17.77 1.40 2.60
CA GLU A 8 -17.93 0.65 3.84
C GLU A 8 -17.73 -0.85 3.60
N SER A 9 -16.90 -1.48 4.43
CA SER A 9 -16.56 -2.90 4.34
C SER A 9 -17.76 -3.78 4.69
N ARG A 10 -17.83 -4.97 4.10
CA ARG A 10 -18.82 -5.99 4.49
C ARG A 10 -18.43 -6.69 5.79
N ILE A 11 -17.19 -6.53 6.23
CA ILE A 11 -16.70 -7.07 7.50
C ILE A 11 -17.18 -6.17 8.64
N GLU A 12 -17.89 -6.74 9.60
CA GLU A 12 -18.37 -6.01 10.78
C GLU A 12 -17.18 -5.41 11.55
N GLY A 13 -17.20 -4.10 11.77
CA GLY A 13 -16.09 -3.36 12.39
C GLY A 13 -14.86 -3.17 11.50
N GLY A 14 -14.89 -3.61 10.23
CA GLY A 14 -13.80 -3.46 9.26
C GLY A 14 -13.64 -2.04 8.68
N GLY A 15 -14.55 -1.12 9.00
CA GLY A 15 -14.48 0.26 8.55
C GLY A 15 -14.56 0.40 7.03
N VAL A 16 -13.48 0.89 6.41
CA VAL A 16 -13.40 1.12 4.96
C VAL A 16 -12.78 -0.11 4.28
N GLY A 17 -13.44 -0.61 3.24
CA GLY A 17 -12.95 -1.68 2.35
C GLY A 17 -12.76 -1.20 0.91
N VAL A 18 -12.21 -2.08 0.07
CA VAL A 18 -11.97 -1.84 -1.36
C VAL A 18 -12.78 -2.82 -2.21
N PHE A 19 -13.50 -2.31 -3.20
CA PHE A 19 -14.41 -3.10 -4.03
C PHE A 19 -14.11 -2.95 -5.52
N VAL A 20 -14.38 -4.00 -6.29
CA VAL A 20 -14.37 -3.92 -7.77
C VAL A 20 -15.63 -3.20 -8.23
N SER A 21 -15.51 -1.93 -8.60
CA SER A 21 -16.67 -1.12 -9.00
C SER A 21 -17.14 -1.40 -10.43
N SER A 22 -16.22 -1.83 -11.30
CA SER A 22 -16.52 -2.20 -12.69
C SER A 22 -15.44 -3.09 -13.28
N GLY A 23 -15.82 -3.99 -14.18
CA GLY A 23 -14.88 -4.88 -14.90
C GLY A 23 -14.57 -6.16 -14.15
N LYS A 24 -13.45 -6.80 -14.50
CA LYS A 24 -12.98 -8.08 -13.96
C LYS A 24 -11.48 -8.02 -13.70
N ILE A 25 -11.06 -8.63 -12.60
CA ILE A 25 -9.67 -8.90 -12.27
C ILE A 25 -9.42 -10.39 -12.53
N ASN A 26 -8.39 -10.71 -13.30
CA ASN A 26 -8.01 -12.11 -13.54
C ASN A 26 -7.03 -12.56 -12.47
N SER A 27 -7.04 -13.85 -12.11
CA SER A 27 -6.05 -14.44 -11.20
C SER A 27 -4.61 -14.07 -11.60
N GLY A 28 -3.76 -13.80 -10.60
CA GLY A 28 -2.37 -13.37 -10.78
C GLY A 28 -2.17 -11.90 -11.16
N SER A 29 -3.23 -11.08 -11.21
CA SER A 29 -3.11 -9.65 -11.53
C SER A 29 -2.71 -8.82 -10.32
N ILE A 30 -1.88 -7.79 -10.52
CA ILE A 30 -1.64 -6.74 -9.51
C ILE A 30 -2.91 -5.90 -9.41
N VAL A 31 -3.47 -5.80 -8.21
CA VAL A 31 -4.73 -5.08 -7.94
C VAL A 31 -4.51 -3.77 -7.18
N ALA A 32 -3.48 -3.71 -6.33
CA ALA A 32 -3.15 -2.53 -5.54
C ALA A 32 -1.67 -2.57 -5.10
N LEU A 33 -1.19 -1.41 -4.66
CA LEU A 33 0.07 -1.20 -3.97
C LEU A 33 -0.24 -0.79 -2.53
N TYR A 34 0.52 -1.28 -1.56
CA TYR A 34 0.44 -0.81 -0.18
C TYR A 34 1.32 0.43 -0.01
N PRO A 35 0.72 1.63 0.10
CA PRO A 35 1.49 2.85 0.30
C PRO A 35 1.98 2.95 1.73
N GLY A 36 3.04 3.73 1.94
CA GLY A 36 3.44 4.07 3.29
C GLY A 36 4.90 4.45 3.47
N LEU A 37 5.17 4.92 4.69
CA LEU A 37 6.51 5.26 5.15
C LEU A 37 7.25 4.00 5.57
N ILE A 38 8.41 3.74 4.98
CA ILE A 38 9.25 2.58 5.25
C ILE A 38 10.19 2.91 6.40
N TYR A 39 10.21 2.03 7.40
CA TYR A 39 11.14 2.04 8.53
C TYR A 39 12.03 0.80 8.45
N ASN A 40 13.34 1.01 8.33
CA ASN A 40 14.31 -0.09 8.43
C ASN A 40 14.35 -0.66 9.86
N PRO A 41 14.82 -1.91 10.04
CA PRO A 41 15.03 -2.48 11.37
C PRO A 41 15.83 -1.55 12.30
N GLY A 42 15.25 -1.20 13.45
CA GLY A 42 15.85 -0.31 14.44
C GLY A 42 15.51 1.18 14.30
N GLU A 43 14.82 1.59 13.23
CA GLU A 43 14.35 2.97 13.09
C GLU A 43 13.17 3.29 14.04
N PRO A 44 13.04 4.53 14.51
CA PRO A 44 12.05 4.89 15.52
C PRO A 44 10.62 4.97 14.94
N ILE A 45 9.78 3.99 15.27
CA ILE A 45 8.35 3.95 14.89
C ILE A 45 7.39 4.14 16.08
N PHE A 46 7.91 4.22 17.31
CA PHE A 46 7.10 4.12 18.53
C PHE A 46 5.84 5.01 18.51
N LEU A 47 5.99 6.33 18.28
CA LEU A 47 4.85 7.25 18.30
C LEU A 47 3.83 6.98 17.17
N PRO A 48 4.24 6.84 15.89
CA PRO A 48 3.33 6.41 14.82
C PRO A 48 2.64 5.05 15.04
N SER A 49 3.25 4.14 15.78
CA SER A 49 2.72 2.77 15.98
C SER A 49 1.60 2.65 17.00
N ILE A 50 1.40 3.63 17.88
CA ILE A 50 0.38 3.54 18.93
C ILE A 50 -1.02 3.49 18.29
N GLY A 51 -1.71 2.36 18.46
CA GLY A 51 -3.05 2.14 17.90
C GLY A 51 -3.09 2.20 16.37
N ASN A 52 -1.99 1.85 15.69
CA ASN A 52 -1.91 1.90 14.24
C ASN A 52 -2.08 0.50 13.63
N GLN A 53 -3.24 0.28 13.01
CA GLN A 53 -3.57 -0.98 12.31
C GLN A 53 -3.04 -1.02 10.87
N TYR A 54 -2.49 0.08 10.36
CA TYR A 54 -1.96 0.20 9.00
C TYR A 54 -0.43 -0.02 8.96
N ILE A 55 0.13 -0.68 9.97
CA ILE A 55 1.54 -1.08 9.97
C ILE A 55 1.62 -2.47 9.35
N PHE A 56 2.26 -2.54 8.19
CA PHE A 56 2.70 -3.79 7.58
C PHE A 56 4.11 -4.12 8.04
N ARG A 57 4.38 -5.40 8.33
CA ARG A 57 5.72 -5.89 8.69
C ARG A 57 6.20 -6.88 7.64
N CYS A 58 7.31 -6.55 7.00
CA CYS A 58 8.02 -7.44 6.07
C CYS A 58 8.76 -8.55 6.82
N GLU A 59 9.14 -9.59 6.09
CA GLU A 59 9.88 -10.74 6.62
C GLU A 59 11.22 -10.35 7.27
N ASP A 60 11.94 -9.40 6.66
CA ASP A 60 13.24 -8.90 7.14
C ASP A 60 13.15 -7.98 8.38
N GLY A 61 11.93 -7.69 8.85
CA GLY A 61 11.68 -6.78 9.98
C GLY A 61 11.51 -5.32 9.58
N THR A 62 11.57 -4.98 8.29
CA THR A 62 11.17 -3.68 7.75
C THR A 62 9.68 -3.44 8.04
N LEU A 63 9.32 -2.22 8.40
CA LEU A 63 7.94 -1.82 8.69
C LEU A 63 7.47 -0.78 7.66
N ILE A 64 6.21 -0.85 7.26
CA ILE A 64 5.59 0.10 6.33
C ILE A 64 4.35 0.67 7.01
N ASP A 65 4.36 1.98 7.26
CA ASP A 65 3.25 2.71 7.85
C ASP A 65 2.36 3.34 6.77
N GLY A 66 1.23 2.70 6.49
CA GLY A 66 0.23 3.14 5.52
C GLY A 66 -0.86 4.04 6.09
N LYS A 67 -0.73 4.53 7.33
CA LYS A 67 -1.75 5.38 7.96
C LYS A 67 -1.77 6.78 7.33
N ASP A 68 -2.90 7.15 6.75
CA ASP A 68 -3.06 8.38 5.97
C ASP A 68 -3.59 9.59 6.76
N PHE A 69 -3.62 9.49 8.10
CA PHE A 69 -4.01 10.55 9.02
C PHE A 69 -3.05 10.67 10.22
N GLY A 70 -3.18 11.77 10.97
CA GLY A 70 -2.39 12.02 12.18
C GLY A 70 -0.89 12.15 11.91
N LEU A 71 -0.07 11.63 12.83
CA LEU A 71 1.39 11.75 12.80
C LEU A 71 2.02 11.07 11.58
N SER A 72 1.52 9.89 11.18
CA SER A 72 1.98 9.15 10.00
C SER A 72 1.86 9.98 8.72
N LYS A 73 0.69 10.60 8.51
CA LYS A 73 0.44 11.53 7.39
C LYS A 73 1.43 12.71 7.39
N ILE A 74 1.64 13.30 8.57
CA ILE A 74 2.54 14.43 8.76
C ILE A 74 3.97 14.03 8.39
N LEU A 75 4.46 12.89 8.89
CA LEU A 75 5.80 12.40 8.60
C LEU A 75 5.99 12.12 7.11
N PHE A 76 5.06 11.42 6.46
CA PHE A 76 5.16 11.13 5.03
C PHE A 76 5.12 12.41 4.16
N ARG A 77 4.13 13.28 4.39
CA ARG A 77 3.87 14.46 3.53
C ARG A 77 4.84 15.62 3.77
N LEU A 78 5.30 15.84 5.00
CA LEU A 78 6.12 17.00 5.34
C LEU A 78 7.60 16.66 5.48
N SER A 79 7.94 15.48 5.98
CA SER A 79 9.34 15.10 6.20
C SER A 79 9.95 14.45 4.95
N CYS A 80 9.36 13.36 4.49
CA CYS A 80 10.08 12.46 3.58
C CYS A 80 9.83 12.79 2.09
N SER A 81 8.59 13.13 1.69
CA SER A 81 8.29 13.51 0.30
C SER A 81 8.92 14.84 -0.16
N LYS A 82 9.19 15.77 0.76
CA LYS A 82 9.86 17.05 0.46
C LYS A 82 11.39 16.96 0.51
N ARG A 83 11.95 16.15 1.42
CA ARG A 83 13.38 15.88 1.49
C ARG A 83 13.87 15.14 0.25
N ASP A 84 13.15 14.11 -0.15
CA ASP A 84 13.54 13.26 -1.29
C ASP A 84 13.18 13.91 -2.64
N GLY A 85 12.36 14.97 -2.64
CA GLY A 85 11.98 15.77 -3.81
C GLY A 85 12.74 17.09 -3.98
N PHE A 86 13.73 17.38 -3.14
CA PHE A 86 14.49 18.63 -3.22
C PHE A 86 15.43 18.69 -4.45
N ASP A 87 15.76 17.53 -5.03
CA ASP A 87 16.28 17.46 -6.39
C ASP A 87 15.06 17.39 -7.34
N LEU A 88 14.76 18.51 -7.99
CA LEU A 88 13.53 18.93 -8.68
C LEU A 88 12.92 17.98 -9.74
N LYS A 89 13.33 16.72 -9.83
CA LYS A 89 12.88 15.78 -10.87
C LYS A 89 11.86 14.73 -10.42
N PHE A 90 11.72 14.40 -9.14
CA PHE A 90 10.82 13.32 -8.72
C PHE A 90 10.14 13.60 -7.38
N SER A 91 8.97 14.25 -7.41
CA SER A 91 8.07 14.26 -6.25
C SER A 91 7.39 12.90 -6.13
N ILE A 92 7.50 12.24 -4.97
CA ILE A 92 6.71 11.03 -4.66
C ILE A 92 5.23 11.42 -4.63
N ASP A 93 4.37 10.60 -5.23
CA ASP A 93 2.93 10.79 -5.20
C ASP A 93 2.43 10.73 -3.74
N VAL A 94 1.98 11.87 -3.21
CA VAL A 94 1.40 11.98 -1.86
C VAL A 94 -0.12 11.86 -1.86
N THR A 95 -0.75 11.74 -3.03
CA THR A 95 -2.21 11.74 -3.18
C THR A 95 -2.87 10.45 -2.73
N TRP A 96 -2.10 9.39 -2.48
CA TRP A 96 -2.58 8.16 -1.82
C TRP A 96 -3.22 8.41 -0.45
N MET A 97 -2.85 9.51 0.22
CA MET A 97 -3.43 9.96 1.49
C MET A 97 -4.72 10.79 1.34
N ASP A 98 -5.15 11.02 0.10
CA ASP A 98 -6.34 11.81 -0.22
C ASP A 98 -7.48 10.88 -0.68
N LYS A 99 -8.71 11.40 -0.78
CA LYS A 99 -9.90 10.59 -1.12
C LYS A 99 -9.87 10.02 -2.55
N HIS A 100 -9.12 10.63 -3.45
CA HIS A 100 -8.99 10.18 -4.84
C HIS A 100 -7.52 10.28 -5.26
N PRO A 101 -6.74 9.21 -5.13
CA PRO A 101 -5.33 9.23 -5.52
C PRO A 101 -5.17 9.30 -7.04
N ILE A 102 -4.08 9.92 -7.47
CA ILE A 102 -3.68 9.97 -8.89
C ILE A 102 -3.30 8.56 -9.34
N ASN A 103 -2.50 7.83 -8.56
CA ASN A 103 -2.32 6.39 -8.76
C ASN A 103 -3.50 5.61 -8.16
N PRO A 104 -4.42 5.05 -8.97
CA PRO A 104 -5.58 4.32 -8.46
C PRO A 104 -5.21 3.02 -7.74
N LEU A 105 -3.98 2.52 -7.91
CA LEU A 105 -3.49 1.32 -7.23
C LEU A 105 -3.02 1.62 -5.80
N ALA A 106 -2.75 2.88 -5.43
CA ALA A 106 -2.21 3.26 -4.12
C ALA A 106 -3.28 3.31 -3.01
N ILE A 107 -4.01 2.20 -2.87
CA ILE A 107 -5.13 2.03 -1.92
C ILE A 107 -5.05 0.70 -1.14
N GLY A 108 -3.92 0.00 -1.21
CA GLY A 108 -3.73 -1.32 -0.61
C GLY A 108 -3.90 -1.37 0.91
N GLN A 109 -3.70 -0.25 1.61
CA GLN A 109 -3.90 -0.13 3.05
C GLN A 109 -5.36 -0.25 3.50
N TYR A 110 -6.31 -0.14 2.58
CA TYR A 110 -7.74 -0.28 2.83
C TYR A 110 -8.29 -1.67 2.50
N ILE A 111 -7.44 -2.60 2.05
CA ILE A 111 -7.84 -3.98 1.81
C ILE A 111 -7.85 -4.70 3.16
N ASN A 112 -9.04 -5.08 3.59
CA ASN A 112 -9.27 -5.71 4.88
C ASN A 112 -8.89 -7.17 4.88
N ASN A 113 -8.69 -7.72 6.07
CA ASN A 113 -8.54 -9.16 6.24
C ASN A 113 -9.87 -9.88 6.06
N CYS A 114 -9.78 -11.07 5.48
CA CYS A 114 -10.85 -12.04 5.51
C CYS A 114 -11.12 -12.52 6.94
N THR A 115 -12.40 -12.74 7.24
CA THR A 115 -12.89 -13.48 8.41
C THR A 115 -13.00 -14.98 8.11
N LEU A 116 -13.30 -15.79 9.13
CA LEU A 116 -13.55 -17.24 8.96
C LEU A 116 -14.69 -17.57 7.97
N THR A 117 -15.59 -16.61 7.72
CA THR A 117 -16.77 -16.79 6.88
C THR A 117 -16.64 -16.16 5.49
N SER A 118 -15.55 -15.45 5.22
CA SER A 118 -15.33 -14.74 3.95
C SER A 118 -14.06 -15.25 3.29
N ASP A 119 -14.10 -15.52 1.98
CA ASP A 119 -12.93 -16.02 1.27
C ASP A 119 -11.95 -14.90 0.93
N GLN A 120 -10.66 -15.15 1.15
CA GLN A 120 -9.57 -14.34 0.61
C GLN A 120 -9.58 -14.39 -0.91
N ASN A 121 -9.33 -13.25 -1.54
CA ASN A 121 -9.16 -13.16 -2.99
C ASN A 121 -7.92 -12.36 -3.41
N VAL A 122 -7.16 -11.84 -2.45
CA VAL A 122 -5.93 -11.07 -2.67
C VAL A 122 -4.84 -11.52 -1.68
N SER A 123 -3.59 -11.55 -2.11
CA SER A 123 -2.41 -11.83 -1.26
C SER A 123 -1.39 -10.71 -1.33
N TYR A 124 -0.62 -10.55 -0.25
CA TYR A 124 0.51 -9.62 -0.22
C TYR A 124 1.75 -10.29 -0.82
N GLN A 125 2.49 -9.54 -1.63
CA GLN A 125 3.81 -9.93 -2.14
C GLN A 125 4.78 -8.76 -1.96
N GLU A 126 5.89 -9.01 -1.29
CA GLU A 126 7.00 -8.05 -1.21
C GLU A 126 7.66 -7.93 -2.59
N HIS A 127 7.86 -6.70 -3.05
CA HIS A 127 8.49 -6.47 -4.35
C HIS A 127 9.49 -5.32 -4.29
N THR A 128 10.66 -5.58 -4.86
CA THR A 128 11.73 -4.60 -4.98
C THR A 128 11.94 -4.28 -6.45
N PHE A 129 11.61 -3.05 -6.84
CA PHE A 129 11.86 -2.58 -8.21
C PHE A 129 13.36 -2.45 -8.46
N SER A 130 13.84 -3.08 -9.53
CA SER A 130 15.23 -2.96 -9.97
C SER A 130 15.55 -1.55 -10.50
N GLU A 131 16.85 -1.21 -10.59
CA GLU A 131 17.35 0.02 -11.20
C GLU A 131 16.90 0.24 -12.66
N LYS A 132 16.48 -0.82 -13.35
CA LYS A 132 15.99 -0.75 -14.74
C LYS A 132 14.56 -0.25 -14.84
N PHE A 133 13.84 -0.09 -13.72
CA PHE A 133 12.46 0.38 -13.74
C PHE A 133 12.40 1.82 -14.28
N PRO A 134 11.41 2.15 -15.14
CA PRO A 134 11.32 3.48 -15.74
C PRO A 134 11.26 4.59 -14.67
N LYS A 135 12.21 5.52 -14.72
CA LYS A 135 12.36 6.56 -13.70
C LYS A 135 11.12 7.44 -13.58
N ASP A 136 10.44 7.71 -14.70
CA ASP A 136 9.23 8.52 -14.73
C ASP A 136 8.09 7.88 -13.92
N LEU A 137 8.07 6.54 -13.83
CA LEU A 137 7.06 5.79 -13.09
C LEU A 137 7.41 5.62 -11.60
N LEU A 138 8.66 5.86 -11.19
CA LEU A 138 9.06 5.76 -9.79
C LEU A 138 8.29 6.73 -8.89
N SER A 139 7.84 7.87 -9.44
CA SER A 139 7.01 8.84 -8.73
C SER A 139 5.66 8.27 -8.27
N PHE A 140 5.15 7.24 -8.95
CA PHE A 140 3.89 6.58 -8.62
C PHE A 140 4.04 5.41 -7.65
N ILE A 141 5.28 5.03 -7.26
CA ILE A 141 5.50 4.05 -6.20
C ILE A 141 5.32 4.77 -4.86
N PRO A 142 4.25 4.50 -4.11
CA PRO A 142 3.81 5.34 -3.01
C PRO A 142 4.55 5.03 -1.70
N ASN A 143 5.85 4.76 -1.78
CA ASN A 143 6.69 4.37 -0.66
C ASN A 143 7.93 5.26 -0.57
N CYS A 144 8.30 5.59 0.66
CA CYS A 144 9.43 6.47 0.96
C CYS A 144 10.13 5.98 2.23
N TYR A 145 11.45 6.11 2.32
CA TYR A 145 12.20 5.68 3.51
C TYR A 145 12.25 6.78 4.56
N TYR A 146 12.01 6.43 5.82
CA TYR A 146 12.07 7.35 6.95
C TYR A 146 13.44 8.04 7.05
N SER A 147 14.53 7.28 6.96
CA SER A 147 15.92 7.79 7.02
C SER A 147 16.34 8.66 5.83
N GLY A 148 15.58 8.70 4.73
CA GLY A 148 15.92 9.51 3.55
C GLY A 148 17.00 8.89 2.68
N GLN A 149 17.15 7.57 2.77
CA GLN A 149 18.04 6.84 1.90
C GLN A 149 17.52 6.92 0.45
N VAL A 150 18.35 7.47 -0.43
CA VAL A 150 18.17 7.35 -1.87
C VAL A 150 18.73 5.99 -2.27
N LEU A 151 17.87 4.97 -2.25
CA LEU A 151 18.24 3.63 -2.69
C LEU A 151 18.09 3.49 -4.20
N PRO A 152 18.94 2.68 -4.85
CA PRO A 152 18.81 2.36 -6.28
C PRO A 152 17.54 1.55 -6.61
N TYR A 153 16.89 1.01 -5.59
CA TYR A 153 15.68 0.21 -5.68
C TYR A 153 14.56 0.81 -4.80
N ARG A 154 13.32 0.44 -5.11
CA ARG A 154 12.14 0.81 -4.31
C ARG A 154 11.42 -0.44 -3.84
N LEU A 155 11.34 -0.63 -2.54
CA LEU A 155 10.48 -1.62 -1.91
C LEU A 155 9.02 -1.14 -1.96
N THR A 156 8.11 -2.03 -2.33
CA THR A 156 6.65 -1.88 -2.21
C THR A 156 6.05 -3.22 -1.81
N ILE A 157 4.83 -3.19 -1.29
CA ILE A 157 4.01 -4.40 -1.19
C ILE A 157 2.99 -4.37 -2.31
N LEU A 158 3.00 -5.42 -3.13
CA LEU A 158 1.99 -5.67 -4.15
C LEU A 158 0.84 -6.44 -3.52
N LEU A 159 -0.37 -6.11 -3.94
CA LEU A 159 -1.54 -6.93 -3.69
C LEU A 159 -1.91 -7.61 -4.99
N ILE A 160 -1.95 -8.95 -4.97
CA ILE A 160 -2.14 -9.79 -6.15
C ILE A 160 -3.39 -10.63 -5.97
N SER A 161 -4.24 -10.68 -6.99
CA SER A 161 -5.44 -11.50 -6.95
C SER A 161 -5.09 -13.00 -6.98
N THR A 162 -5.64 -13.79 -6.07
CA THR A 162 -5.42 -15.24 -5.99
C THR A 162 -6.39 -16.03 -6.89
N ARG A 163 -7.49 -15.41 -7.29
CA ARG A 163 -8.51 -15.94 -8.21
C ARG A 163 -9.07 -14.81 -9.08
N ASP A 164 -9.94 -15.18 -10.01
CA ASP A 164 -10.75 -14.21 -10.71
C ASP A 164 -11.71 -13.49 -9.74
N ILE A 165 -11.80 -12.16 -9.87
CA ILE A 165 -12.64 -11.28 -9.04
C ILE A 165 -13.55 -10.46 -9.94
N PHE A 166 -14.84 -10.47 -9.65
CA PHE A 166 -15.88 -9.84 -10.43
C PHE A 166 -16.38 -8.55 -9.79
N GLN A 167 -17.07 -7.75 -10.60
CA GLN A 167 -17.71 -6.52 -10.15
C GLN A 167 -18.62 -6.76 -8.94
N GLY A 168 -18.51 -5.88 -7.94
CA GLY A 168 -19.27 -5.93 -6.69
C GLY A 168 -18.62 -6.77 -5.59
N GLU A 169 -17.53 -7.49 -5.87
CA GLU A 169 -16.77 -8.18 -4.83
C GLU A 169 -15.86 -7.22 -4.06
N GLU A 170 -15.73 -7.48 -2.75
CA GLU A 170 -14.75 -6.82 -1.88
C GLU A 170 -13.41 -7.53 -2.01
N LEU A 171 -12.32 -6.77 -2.05
CA LEU A 171 -10.97 -7.29 -1.98
C LEU A 171 -10.64 -7.59 -0.52
N LEU A 172 -10.31 -8.85 -0.24
CA LEU A 172 -9.97 -9.34 1.09
C LEU A 172 -8.65 -10.09 1.05
N SER A 173 -7.77 -9.77 2.01
CA SER A 173 -6.46 -10.38 2.19
C SER A 173 -6.45 -11.35 3.38
N ASN A 174 -5.36 -12.10 3.52
CA ASN A 174 -5.04 -12.80 4.75
C ASN A 174 -3.56 -12.55 5.09
N TYR A 175 -3.26 -12.05 6.29
CA TYR A 175 -1.87 -11.85 6.74
C TYR A 175 -1.07 -13.15 6.83
N HIS A 176 -1.72 -14.32 6.76
CA HIS A 176 -1.05 -15.62 6.80
C HIS A 176 -0.47 -16.11 5.46
N THR A 177 -0.60 -15.34 4.37
CA THR A 177 -0.09 -15.75 3.05
C THR A 177 0.81 -14.67 2.46
N LEU A 178 2.06 -14.62 2.94
CA LEU A 178 3.14 -14.05 2.13
C LEU A 178 3.48 -15.10 1.06
N ILE A 179 3.28 -14.76 -0.21
CA ILE A 179 3.76 -15.59 -1.31
C ILE A 179 5.18 -15.14 -1.61
N VAL A 180 6.15 -16.01 -1.27
CA VAL A 180 7.57 -15.86 -1.61
C VAL A 180 7.79 -16.26 -3.06
#